data_AF-A0A175REA7-F1
#
_entry.id   AF-A0A175REA7-F1
#
_cell.length_a   1.000
_cell.length_b   1.000
_cell.length_c   1.000
_cell.angle_alpha   90.00
_cell.angle_beta   90.00
_cell.angle_gamma   90.00
#
_symmetry.space_group_name_H-M   'P 1'
#
loop_
_entity.id
_entity.type
_entity.pdbx_description
1 polymer ?
#
loop_
_entity_poly.entity_id
_entity_poly.type
_entity_poly.pdbx_seq_one_letter_code
_entity_poly.pdbx_strand_id
1 'polypeptide(L)' 'MRATVREVAALAGVSPKTVSNVVNGGVPVRPETRARVEQAVAELGYVPNLSARGLRNGRSGVIALTLP' A
#
# COMPACT_ATOMS: atom_id res chain seq x y z
N MET A 1 2.81 16.94 -4.18
CA MET A 1 1.45 16.38 -4.24
C MET A 1 1.57 14.90 -3.85
N ARG A 2 0.92 14.45 -2.76
CA ARG A 2 1.04 13.05 -2.31
C ARG A 2 -0.04 12.23 -3.02
N ALA A 3 0.37 11.29 -3.86
CA ALA A 3 -0.57 10.34 -4.45
C ALA A 3 -1.35 9.61 -3.35
N THR A 4 -2.64 9.44 -3.57
CA THR A 4 -3.55 8.78 -2.64
C THR A 4 -3.96 7.41 -3.16
N VAL A 5 -4.40 6.52 -2.27
CA VAL A 5 -4.92 5.19 -2.63
C VAL A 5 -6.08 5.27 -3.63
N ARG A 6 -6.87 6.36 -3.60
CA ARG A 6 -7.99 6.58 -4.52
C ARG A 6 -7.49 6.85 -5.95
N GLU A 7 -6.43 7.62 -6.11
CA GLU A 7 -5.84 7.92 -7.42
C GLU A 7 -5.18 6.68 -8.00
N VAL A 8 -4.45 5.92 -7.19
CA VAL A 8 -3.88 4.62 -7.58
C VAL A 8 -4.98 3.66 -8.04
N ALA A 9 -6.10 3.62 -7.32
CA ALA A 9 -7.25 2.78 -7.68
C ALA A 9 -7.88 3.21 -9.01
N ALA A 10 -8.04 4.51 -9.23
CA ALA A 10 -8.57 5.05 -10.47
C ALA A 10 -7.65 4.74 -11.67
N LEU A 11 -6.34 4.92 -11.51
CA LEU A 11 -5.35 4.65 -12.57
C LEU A 11 -5.24 3.15 -12.88
N ALA A 12 -5.22 2.29 -11.87
CA ALA A 12 -5.18 0.84 -12.05
C ALA A 12 -6.54 0.22 -12.47
N GLY A 13 -7.60 1.03 -12.53
CA GLY A 13 -8.95 0.57 -12.89
C GLY A 13 -9.52 -0.46 -11.91
N VAL A 14 -9.24 -0.32 -10.61
CA VAL A 14 -9.68 -1.23 -9.55
C VAL A 14 -10.33 -0.48 -8.41
N SER A 15 -11.01 -1.21 -7.52
CA SER A 15 -11.55 -0.60 -6.30
C SER A 15 -10.42 -0.20 -5.32
N PRO A 16 -10.60 0.86 -4.50
CA PRO A 16 -9.66 1.17 -3.41
C PRO A 16 -9.44 0.01 -2.43
N LYS A 17 -10.47 -0.85 -2.28
CA LYS A 17 -10.38 -2.09 -1.48
C LYS A 17 -9.40 -3.09 -2.10
N THR A 18 -9.35 -3.19 -3.42
CA THR A 18 -8.40 -4.04 -4.14
C THR A 18 -6.97 -3.54 -3.94
N VAL A 19 -6.72 -2.24 -4.05
CA VAL A 19 -5.40 -1.64 -3.76
C VAL A 19 -5.00 -1.91 -2.31
N SER A 20 -5.93 -1.72 -1.37
CA SER A 20 -5.74 -2.06 0.04
C SER A 20 -5.40 -3.55 0.23
N ASN A 21 -6.02 -4.46 -0.51
CA ASN A 21 -5.71 -5.90 -0.44
C ASN A 21 -4.33 -6.23 -1.03
N VAL A 22 -3.94 -5.59 -2.13
CA VAL A 22 -2.61 -5.77 -2.74
C VAL A 22 -1.52 -5.27 -1.79
N VAL A 23 -1.73 -4.11 -1.17
CA VAL A 23 -0.78 -3.46 -0.25
C VAL A 23 -0.74 -4.15 1.11
N ASN A 24 -1.89 -4.57 1.67
CA ASN A 24 -1.97 -5.21 2.99
C ASN A 24 -1.81 -6.73 2.95
N GLY A 25 -1.87 -7.36 1.78
CA GLY A 25 -1.63 -8.80 1.59
C GLY A 25 -2.72 -9.73 2.16
N GLY A 26 -3.89 -9.22 2.53
CA GLY A 26 -4.93 -10.00 3.22
C GLY A 26 -5.83 -10.86 2.33
N VAL A 27 -5.79 -10.66 1.00
CA VAL A 27 -6.62 -11.42 0.05
C VAL A 27 -5.78 -11.78 -1.18
N PRO A 28 -5.83 -13.02 -1.68
CA PRO A 28 -5.19 -13.38 -2.94
C PRO A 28 -5.82 -12.59 -4.09
N VAL A 29 -5.04 -11.68 -4.67
CA VAL A 29 -5.42 -10.87 -5.83
C VAL A 29 -4.76 -11.49 -7.06
N ARG A 30 -5.46 -11.47 -8.20
CA ARG A 30 -4.91 -11.98 -9.46
C ARG A 30 -3.57 -11.28 -9.76
N PRO A 31 -2.56 -12.03 -10.26
CA PRO A 31 -1.23 -11.47 -10.53
C PRO A 31 -1.27 -10.32 -11.55
N GLU A 32 -2.15 -10.38 -12.56
CA GLU A 32 -2.37 -9.27 -13.49
C GLU A 32 -2.84 -7.98 -12.79
N THR A 33 -3.80 -8.12 -11.86
CA THR A 33 -4.30 -6.97 -11.09
C THR A 33 -3.23 -6.40 -10.16
N ARG A 34 -2.41 -7.27 -9.57
CA ARG A 34 -1.25 -6.85 -8.78
C ARG A 34 -0.28 -6.03 -9.63
N ALA A 35 0.09 -6.52 -10.81
CA ALA A 35 1.01 -5.84 -11.71
C ALA A 35 0.48 -4.45 -12.14
N ARG A 36 -0.82 -4.34 -12.47
CA ARG A 36 -1.44 -3.04 -12.81
C ARG A 36 -1.40 -2.06 -11.64
N VAL A 37 -1.66 -2.53 -10.42
CA VAL A 37 -1.60 -1.69 -9.22
C VAL A 37 -0.15 -1.26 -8.95
N GLU A 38 0.82 -2.15 -9.08
CA GLU A 38 2.25 -1.84 -8.90
C GLU A 38 2.74 -0.81 -9.93
N GLN A 39 2.32 -0.92 -11.19
CA GLN A 39 2.59 0.09 -12.23
C GLN A 39 1.98 1.45 -11.88
N ALA A 40 0.69 1.48 -11.52
CA ALA A 40 0.01 2.71 -11.13
C ALA A 40 0.64 3.36 -9.90
N VAL A 41 1.10 2.54 -8.95
CA VAL A 41 1.83 2.97 -7.76
C VAL A 41 3.16 3.63 -8.13
N ALA A 42 3.93 3.00 -9.04
CA ALA A 42 5.20 3.54 -9.52
C ALA A 42 5.01 4.85 -10.32
N GLU A 43 4.00 4.89 -11.18
CA GLU A 43 3.69 6.04 -12.03
C GLU A 43 3.22 7.26 -11.21
N LEU A 44 2.39 7.04 -10.18
CA LEU A 44 1.93 8.10 -9.28
C LEU A 44 2.92 8.43 -8.17
N GLY A 45 4.01 7.66 -8.02
CA GLY A 45 4.94 7.80 -6.90
C GLY A 45 4.27 7.54 -5.54
N TYR A 46 3.26 6.67 -5.50
CA TYR A 46 2.59 6.30 -4.26
C TYR A 46 3.55 5.46 -3.40
N VAL A 47 4.15 6.07 -2.39
CA VAL A 47 4.93 5.31 -1.41
C VAL A 47 3.96 4.80 -0.34
N PRO A 48 3.70 3.48 -0.24
CA PRO A 48 2.90 2.94 0.85
C PRO A 48 3.58 3.32 2.16
N ASN A 49 2.89 4.13 2.96
CA ASN A 49 3.46 4.63 4.20
C ASN A 49 3.53 3.49 5.22
N LEU A 50 4.71 2.90 5.37
CA LEU A 50 4.99 1.83 6.33
C LEU A 50 4.61 2.23 7.76
N SER A 51 4.63 3.53 8.09
CA SER A 51 4.19 4.05 9.40
C SER A 51 2.68 3.87 9.64
N ALA A 52 1.84 3.87 8.58
CA ALA A 52 0.41 3.58 8.69
C ALA A 52 0.11 2.07 8.88
N ARG A 53 1.06 1.21 8.50
CA ARG A 53 1.03 -0.25 8.72
C ARG A 53 1.06 -0.59 10.21
N GLY A 54 1.75 0.26 10.98
CA GLY A 54 1.88 0.14 12.42
C GLY A 54 0.61 0.34 13.22
N LEU A 55 -0.22 1.28 12.78
CA LEU A 55 -1.36 1.76 13.55
C LEU A 55 -2.59 0.84 13.43
N ARG A 56 -2.74 0.12 12.31
CA ARG A 56 -3.90 -0.77 12.08
C ARG A 56 -3.74 -2.19 12.64
N ASN A 57 -2.51 -2.66 12.81
CA ASN A 57 -2.23 -4.02 13.31
C ASN A 57 -1.72 -4.04 14.77
N GLY A 58 -1.69 -2.90 15.47
CA GLY A 58 -1.17 -2.80 16.84
C GLY A 58 0.33 -3.11 16.97
N ARG A 59 1.06 -3.24 15.85
CA ARG A 59 2.50 -3.54 15.82
C ARG A 59 3.15 -2.63 14.79
N SER A 60 3.83 -1.61 15.28
CA SER A 60 4.49 -0.56 14.51
C SER A 60 5.60 -1.05 13.60
N GLY A 61 6.12 -2.27 13.82
CA GLY A 61 7.35 -2.73 13.18
C GLY A 61 8.56 -1.84 13.51
N VAL A 62 8.44 -0.96 14.50
CA VAL A 62 9.51 -0.08 14.97
C VAL A 62 10.21 -0.79 16.12
N ILE A 63 11.48 -1.14 15.93
CA ILE A 63 12.37 -1.57 17.01
C ILE A 63 13.06 -0.29 17.50
N ALA A 64 12.73 0.15 18.71
CA ALA A 64 13.47 1.23 19.36
C ALA A 64 14.71 0.63 20.03
N LEU A 65 15.90 1.04 19.58
CA LEU A 65 17.17 0.67 20.22
C LEU A 65 17.68 1.89 20.99
N THR A 66 17.72 1.77 22.32
CA THR A 66 18.35 2.74 23.22
C THR A 66 19.78 2.28 23.49
N LEU A 67 20.77 3.10 23.14
CA LEU A 67 22.17 2.92 23.52
C LEU A 67 22.52 3.94 24.62
N PRO A 68 23.33 3.54 25.63
CA PRO A 68 23.76 4.42 26.72
C PRO A 68 24.72 5.53 26.27
#